data_AF-A0ABD4ZA08-F1
#
_entry.id   AF-A0ABD4ZA08-F1
#
_cell.length_a   1.000
_cell.length_b   1.000
_cell.length_c   1.000
_cell.angle_alpha   90.00
_cell.angle_beta   90.00
_cell.angle_gamma   90.00
#
_symmetry.space_group_name_H-M   'P 1'
#
loop_
_entity.id
_entity.type
_entity.pdbx_description
1 polymer ?
#
loop_
_entity_poly.entity_id
_entity_poly.type
_entity_poly.pdbx_seq_one_letter_code
_entity_poly.pdbx_strand_id
1 'polypeptide(L)'
;MMTISRSQANRAGKVLKTGKISDEYYDAISILDAWRKQHENPAKIFFKKLLEITNKYPNSIATYRLKRKESILNKLNRNNNHFKLGEIDDIVGCRVIVDSVDEVYKIYNEIIDLKQSGYIGIKTIKDYIKEPESSGYRSLHVIINQLCSYEEESRTYRIELQIRTRLQHYWSTAVEAMGEIDGVEYKNPTLSACDNTHRIKSCLKFFKLISELVIAREYKNSKSNKTIESINAELEKPDFREIIEDLTLVQESISIKIHGSFDINEKRLYLLEFSRETQELNVYSYTIDLTDEAIEDYNNSENNIRYKKKYGVNNDASQKKDKNQKDSSITNSITVNTKVRDINRVLVYAKNNEQLYDAYPNYSYAIGKFIDFVETR
;
A
#
# COMPACT_ATOMS: atom_id res chain seq x y z
N MET A 1 8.16 0.45 25.50
CA MET A 1 8.11 1.59 24.55
C MET A 1 6.85 2.37 24.90
N MET A 2 6.84 3.71 24.92
CA MET A 2 5.67 4.45 25.42
C MET A 2 4.46 4.30 24.48
N THR A 3 3.40 3.64 24.95
CA THR A 3 2.23 3.31 24.11
C THR A 3 1.29 4.51 23.94
N ILE A 4 1.25 5.06 22.73
CA ILE A 4 0.46 6.25 22.37
C ILE A 4 -1.04 5.91 22.36
N SER A 5 -1.84 6.70 23.09
CA SER A 5 -3.31 6.62 23.04
C SER A 5 -3.90 7.29 21.80
N ARG A 6 -5.13 6.91 21.42
CA ARG A 6 -5.87 7.55 20.31
C ARG A 6 -6.02 9.06 20.48
N SER A 7 -6.17 9.55 21.72
CA SER A 7 -6.30 10.98 22.00
C SER A 7 -4.97 11.73 21.83
N GLN A 8 -3.83 11.13 22.23
CA GLN A 8 -2.50 11.67 21.93
C GLN A 8 -2.23 11.71 20.41
N ALA A 9 -2.50 10.61 19.70
CA ALA A 9 -2.39 10.57 18.24
C ALA A 9 -3.27 11.62 17.57
N ASN A 10 -4.52 11.78 18.00
CA ASN A 10 -5.44 12.80 17.48
C ASN A 10 -4.95 14.24 17.76
N ARG A 11 -4.28 14.50 18.89
CA ARG A 11 -3.65 15.81 19.17
C ARG A 11 -2.47 16.07 18.22
N ALA A 12 -1.54 15.12 18.09
CA ALA A 12 -0.43 15.23 17.15
C ALA A 12 -0.93 15.44 15.71
N GLY A 13 -1.94 14.67 15.28
CA GLY A 13 -2.57 14.83 13.96
C GLY A 13 -3.15 16.22 13.70
N LYS A 14 -3.63 16.95 14.72
CA LYS A 14 -4.06 18.34 14.56
C LYS A 14 -2.89 19.29 14.31
N VAL A 15 -1.77 19.12 15.04
CA VAL A 15 -0.55 19.92 14.84
C VAL A 15 0.01 19.68 13.45
N LEU A 16 0.11 18.42 13.02
CA LEU A 16 0.62 18.03 11.70
C LEU A 16 -0.19 18.63 10.54
N LYS A 17 -1.52 18.74 10.68
CA LYS A 17 -2.40 19.39 9.68
C LYS A 17 -2.13 20.88 9.48
N THR A 18 -1.48 21.56 10.43
CA THR A 18 -1.15 22.99 10.25
C THR A 18 -0.05 23.22 9.23
N GLY A 19 0.79 22.20 8.95
CA GLY A 19 1.98 22.32 8.10
C GLY A 19 3.08 23.26 8.64
N LYS A 20 2.86 23.95 9.77
CA LYS A 20 3.78 24.93 10.32
C LYS A 20 4.92 24.21 11.04
N ILE A 21 6.13 24.31 10.51
CA ILE A 21 7.34 23.75 11.12
C ILE A 21 7.63 24.52 12.42
N SER A 22 7.70 23.77 13.52
CA SER A 22 8.00 24.22 14.89
C SER A 22 8.50 23.02 15.72
N ASP A 23 8.96 23.26 16.95
CA ASP A 23 9.32 22.16 17.86
C ASP A 23 8.11 21.24 18.13
N GLU A 24 6.91 21.82 18.33
CA GLU A 24 5.65 21.07 18.45
C GLU A 24 5.35 20.19 17.23
N TYR A 25 5.75 20.62 16.02
CA TYR A 25 5.60 19.80 14.82
C TYR A 25 6.54 18.58 14.86
N TYR A 26 7.79 18.74 15.29
CA TYR A 26 8.74 17.63 15.43
C TYR A 26 8.33 16.65 16.56
N ASP A 27 7.76 17.15 17.65
CA ASP A 27 7.12 16.31 18.68
C ASP A 27 5.92 15.55 18.12
N ALA A 28 5.08 16.21 17.31
CA ALA A 28 3.94 15.57 16.66
C ALA A 28 4.36 14.51 15.62
N ILE A 29 5.47 14.70 14.90
CA ILE A 29 6.09 13.68 14.04
C ILE A 29 6.58 12.50 14.87
N SER A 30 7.20 12.75 16.02
CA SER A 30 7.67 11.69 16.94
C SER A 30 6.51 10.87 17.49
N ILE A 31 5.39 11.52 17.84
CA ILE A 31 4.14 10.85 18.26
C ILE A 31 3.53 10.06 17.09
N LEU A 32 3.58 10.57 15.86
CA LEU A 32 3.12 9.86 14.67
C LEU A 32 3.93 8.57 14.44
N ASP A 33 5.26 8.63 14.47
CA ASP A 33 6.09 7.44 14.25
C ASP A 33 5.93 6.41 15.38
N ALA A 34 5.81 6.84 16.64
CA ALA A 34 5.46 5.95 17.75
C ALA A 34 4.06 5.32 17.58
N TRP A 35 3.05 6.11 17.17
CA TRP A 35 1.70 5.64 16.87
C TRP A 35 1.66 4.64 15.70
N ARG A 36 2.53 4.80 14.70
CA ARG A 36 2.72 3.84 13.60
C ARG A 36 3.38 2.55 14.11
N LYS A 37 4.52 2.64 14.80
CA LYS A 37 5.30 1.49 15.29
C LYS A 37 4.46 0.56 16.18
N GLN A 38 3.59 1.09 17.03
CA GLN A 38 2.73 0.24 17.89
C GLN A 38 1.65 -0.58 17.14
N HIS A 39 1.40 -0.33 15.84
CA HIS A 39 0.51 -1.18 15.03
C HIS A 39 1.23 -2.42 14.46
N GLU A 40 2.58 -2.45 14.48
CA GLU A 40 3.39 -3.53 13.92
C GLU A 40 3.13 -4.87 14.57
N ASN A 41 3.26 -4.98 15.90
CA ASN A 41 3.11 -6.27 16.58
C ASN A 41 1.69 -6.87 16.47
N PRO A 42 0.59 -6.10 16.66
CA PRO A 42 -0.76 -6.58 16.37
C PRO A 42 -0.90 -7.04 14.92
N ALA A 43 -0.41 -6.27 13.96
CA ALA A 43 -0.54 -6.63 12.56
C ALA A 43 0.34 -7.81 12.14
N LYS A 44 1.48 -8.01 12.80
CA LYS A 44 2.34 -9.20 12.66
C LYS A 44 1.65 -10.47 13.15
N ILE A 45 1.00 -10.42 14.31
CA ILE A 45 0.20 -11.53 14.86
C ILE A 45 -0.96 -11.88 13.91
N PHE A 46 -1.64 -10.88 13.37
CA PHE A 46 -2.70 -11.08 12.39
C PHE A 46 -2.15 -11.64 11.06
N PHE A 47 -1.05 -11.08 10.55
CA PHE A 47 -0.47 -11.50 9.27
C PHE A 47 0.01 -12.95 9.29
N LYS A 48 0.67 -13.39 10.37
CA LYS A 48 1.00 -14.81 10.57
C LYS A 48 -0.23 -15.71 10.45
N LYS A 49 -1.36 -15.32 11.09
CA LYS A 49 -2.62 -16.07 11.00
C LYS A 49 -3.23 -16.02 9.58
N LEU A 50 -3.08 -14.90 8.88
CA LEU A 50 -3.49 -14.76 7.49
C LEU A 50 -2.68 -15.68 6.57
N LEU A 51 -1.39 -15.89 6.83
CA LEU A 51 -0.55 -16.85 6.09
C LEU A 51 -1.02 -18.29 6.26
N GLU A 52 -1.46 -18.69 7.46
CA GLU A 52 -2.06 -20.01 7.67
C GLU A 52 -3.33 -20.21 6.80
N ILE A 53 -4.18 -19.18 6.70
CA ILE A 53 -5.39 -19.21 5.86
C ILE A 53 -5.01 -19.26 4.37
N THR A 54 -4.17 -18.34 3.87
CA THR A 54 -3.79 -18.30 2.45
C THR A 54 -2.94 -19.49 2.02
N ASN A 55 -2.26 -20.17 2.95
CA ASN A 55 -1.58 -21.42 2.63
C ASN A 55 -2.55 -22.50 2.12
N LYS A 56 -3.82 -22.50 2.57
CA LYS A 56 -4.89 -23.40 2.08
C LYS A 56 -5.27 -23.19 0.61
N TYR A 57 -5.00 -22.01 0.04
CA TYR A 57 -5.39 -21.63 -1.32
C TYR A 57 -4.15 -21.58 -2.23
N PRO A 58 -3.92 -22.59 -3.11
CA PRO A 58 -2.65 -22.75 -3.83
C PRO A 58 -2.20 -21.53 -4.63
N ASN A 59 -3.13 -20.81 -5.26
CA ASN A 59 -2.86 -19.68 -6.14
C ASN A 59 -2.93 -18.32 -5.45
N SER A 60 -3.18 -18.28 -4.15
CA SER A 60 -3.36 -17.01 -3.41
C SER A 60 -2.04 -16.34 -3.07
N ILE A 61 -2.06 -15.01 -3.08
CA ILE A 61 -0.96 -14.13 -2.66
C ILE A 61 -1.44 -13.37 -1.43
N ALA A 62 -0.62 -13.31 -0.38
CA ALA A 62 -0.87 -12.40 0.74
C ALA A 62 0.16 -11.26 0.74
N THR A 63 -0.22 -10.04 1.12
CA THR A 63 0.75 -8.96 1.33
C THR A 63 0.52 -8.21 2.63
N TYR A 64 1.61 -7.67 3.18
CA TYR A 64 1.66 -6.84 4.38
C TYR A 64 2.29 -5.48 4.05
N ARG A 65 1.63 -4.40 4.51
CA ARG A 65 2.10 -3.03 4.31
C ARG A 65 1.76 -2.12 5.50
N LEU A 66 2.78 -1.65 6.22
CA LEU A 66 2.67 -0.48 7.11
C LEU A 66 2.61 0.79 6.24
N LYS A 67 1.64 1.66 6.49
CA LYS A 67 1.45 2.87 5.69
C LYS A 67 2.51 3.92 6.02
N ARG A 68 3.14 4.49 4.97
CA ARG A 68 4.22 5.47 5.12
C ARG A 68 3.79 6.71 5.87
N LYS A 69 4.72 7.32 6.61
CA LYS A 69 4.53 8.63 7.26
C LYS A 69 4.00 9.68 6.29
N GLU A 70 4.62 9.81 5.12
CA GLU A 70 4.19 10.75 4.06
C GLU A 70 2.77 10.45 3.57
N SER A 71 2.43 9.18 3.32
CA SER A 71 1.07 8.79 2.94
C SER A 71 0.02 9.06 4.03
N ILE A 72 0.42 9.08 5.31
CA ILE A 72 -0.43 9.48 6.44
C ILE A 72 -0.57 11.01 6.49
N LEU A 73 0.52 11.76 6.36
CA LEU A 73 0.52 13.23 6.32
C LEU A 73 -0.33 13.73 5.15
N ASN A 74 -0.12 13.19 3.95
CA ASN A 74 -0.92 13.51 2.76
C ASN A 74 -2.39 13.19 2.97
N LYS A 75 -2.74 12.07 3.63
CA LYS A 75 -4.13 11.73 3.97
C LYS A 75 -4.72 12.71 5.00
N LEU A 76 -3.96 13.16 5.99
CA LEU A 76 -4.39 14.15 6.98
C LEU A 76 -4.64 15.53 6.33
N ASN A 77 -3.83 15.91 5.34
CA ASN A 77 -3.82 17.22 4.69
C ASN A 77 -4.79 17.36 3.50
N ARG A 78 -5.54 16.31 3.11
CA ARG A 78 -6.55 16.44 2.05
C ARG A 78 -7.60 17.49 2.40
N ASN A 79 -7.96 18.33 1.44
CA ASN A 79 -9.02 19.34 1.60
C ASN A 79 -10.37 18.67 1.98
N ASN A 80 -11.20 19.38 2.74
CA ASN A 80 -12.51 18.91 3.23
C ASN A 80 -12.48 17.62 4.09
N ASN A 81 -11.34 17.29 4.71
CA ASN A 81 -11.17 16.04 5.45
C ASN A 81 -11.15 16.19 6.99
N HIS A 82 -12.13 15.58 7.66
CA HIS A 82 -12.21 15.51 9.13
C HIS A 82 -11.39 14.38 9.78
N PHE A 83 -10.75 13.47 9.03
CA PHE A 83 -9.98 12.35 9.60
C PHE A 83 -8.92 12.84 10.60
N LYS A 84 -8.94 12.23 11.79
CA LYS A 84 -7.90 12.38 12.82
C LYS A 84 -6.94 11.19 12.76
N LEU A 85 -5.69 11.36 13.20
CA LEU A 85 -4.66 10.33 13.09
C LEU A 85 -5.04 8.98 13.74
N GLY A 86 -5.68 9.01 14.91
CA GLY A 86 -6.17 7.82 15.61
C GLY A 86 -7.48 7.22 15.04
N GLU A 87 -8.02 7.81 13.97
CA GLU A 87 -9.19 7.34 13.23
C GLU A 87 -8.84 6.73 11.87
N ILE A 88 -7.59 6.84 11.43
CA ILE A 88 -7.08 6.22 10.20
C ILE A 88 -7.11 4.70 10.37
N ASP A 89 -7.99 4.03 9.63
CA ASP A 89 -8.16 2.57 9.67
C ASP A 89 -7.03 1.82 8.96
N ASP A 90 -6.40 2.43 7.94
CA ASP A 90 -5.43 1.85 7.03
C ASP A 90 -3.97 2.14 7.43
N ILE A 91 -3.67 2.16 8.74
CA ILE A 91 -2.28 2.28 9.22
C ILE A 91 -1.48 1.03 8.87
N VAL A 92 -2.09 -0.15 9.00
CA VAL A 92 -1.58 -1.38 8.38
C VAL A 92 -2.64 -1.94 7.44
N GLY A 93 -2.23 -2.18 6.20
CA GLY A 93 -3.02 -2.87 5.20
C GLY A 93 -2.45 -4.27 4.95
N CYS A 94 -3.30 -5.28 5.11
CA CYS A 94 -3.07 -6.61 4.57
C CYS A 94 -3.88 -6.78 3.28
N ARG A 95 -3.37 -7.57 2.33
CA ARG A 95 -4.09 -7.90 1.10
C ARG A 95 -4.07 -9.39 0.87
N VAL A 96 -5.15 -9.91 0.27
CA VAL A 96 -5.17 -11.23 -0.34
C VAL A 96 -5.69 -11.12 -1.77
N ILE A 97 -4.94 -11.73 -2.70
CA ILE A 97 -5.30 -11.84 -4.12
C ILE A 97 -5.56 -13.31 -4.42
N VAL A 98 -6.67 -13.61 -5.10
CA VAL A 98 -7.17 -14.97 -5.43
C VAL A 98 -7.63 -15.06 -6.88
N ASP A 99 -7.93 -16.27 -7.37
CA ASP A 99 -8.35 -16.46 -8.77
C ASP A 99 -9.81 -16.06 -9.02
N SER A 100 -10.68 -16.26 -8.02
CA SER A 100 -12.12 -16.10 -8.20
C SER A 100 -12.82 -15.40 -7.05
N VAL A 101 -14.02 -14.88 -7.34
CA VAL A 101 -14.89 -14.24 -6.34
C VAL A 101 -15.42 -15.26 -5.31
N ASP A 102 -15.54 -16.53 -5.69
CA ASP A 102 -15.85 -17.61 -4.74
C ASP A 102 -14.71 -17.78 -3.71
N GLU A 103 -13.45 -17.77 -4.14
CA GLU A 103 -12.31 -17.77 -3.21
C GLU A 103 -12.25 -16.53 -2.32
N VAL A 104 -12.67 -15.35 -2.82
CA VAL A 104 -12.78 -14.13 -1.99
C VAL A 104 -13.72 -14.38 -0.80
N TYR A 105 -14.90 -14.95 -1.05
CA TYR A 105 -15.87 -15.23 0.01
C TYR A 105 -15.48 -16.42 0.90
N LYS A 106 -14.77 -17.43 0.37
CA LYS A 106 -14.19 -18.51 1.18
C LYS A 106 -13.17 -17.99 2.19
N ILE A 107 -12.25 -17.12 1.77
CA ILE A 107 -11.27 -16.49 2.68
C ILE A 107 -11.98 -15.55 3.67
N TYR A 108 -13.00 -14.82 3.24
CA TYR A 108 -13.82 -14.04 4.15
C TYR A 108 -14.50 -14.88 5.24
N ASN A 109 -15.02 -16.07 4.90
CA ASN A 109 -15.63 -16.98 5.88
C ASN A 109 -14.60 -17.44 6.94
N GLU A 110 -13.38 -17.80 6.53
CA GLU A 110 -12.28 -18.11 7.47
C GLU A 110 -11.96 -16.93 8.41
N ILE A 111 -12.03 -15.68 7.93
CA ILE A 111 -11.89 -14.47 8.76
C ILE A 111 -13.09 -14.30 9.71
N ILE A 112 -14.30 -14.68 9.30
CA ILE A 112 -15.47 -14.73 10.18
C ILE A 112 -15.32 -15.81 11.26
N ASP A 113 -14.69 -16.94 10.98
CA ASP A 113 -14.42 -17.99 11.96
C ASP A 113 -13.36 -17.55 13.00
N LEU A 114 -12.34 -16.78 12.58
CA LEU A 114 -11.43 -16.08 13.51
C LEU A 114 -12.16 -15.08 14.42
N LYS A 115 -13.22 -14.43 13.92
CA LYS A 115 -14.06 -13.53 14.73
C LYS A 115 -14.94 -14.32 15.71
N GLN A 116 -15.53 -15.44 15.27
CA GLN A 116 -16.38 -16.29 16.13
C GLN A 116 -15.59 -16.93 17.28
N SER A 117 -14.35 -17.35 17.01
CA SER A 117 -13.42 -17.88 18.03
C SER A 117 -12.80 -16.80 18.94
N GLY A 118 -13.09 -15.52 18.71
CA GLY A 118 -12.56 -14.40 19.51
C GLY A 118 -11.10 -14.02 19.22
N TYR A 119 -10.46 -14.65 18.22
CA TYR A 119 -9.07 -14.32 17.84
C TYR A 119 -8.93 -12.89 17.28
N ILE A 120 -9.98 -12.41 16.60
CA ILE A 120 -10.11 -11.01 16.15
C ILE A 120 -11.47 -10.40 16.50
N GLY A 121 -11.52 -9.07 16.60
CA GLY A 121 -12.75 -8.31 16.42
C GLY A 121 -12.90 -7.82 14.96
N ILE A 122 -14.13 -7.51 14.54
CA ILE A 122 -14.40 -6.82 13.27
C ILE A 122 -15.14 -5.51 13.57
N LYS A 123 -14.61 -4.39 13.09
CA LYS A 123 -15.19 -3.04 13.22
C LYS A 123 -16.22 -2.78 12.12
N THR A 124 -15.88 -3.10 10.88
CA THR A 124 -16.67 -2.75 9.69
C THR A 124 -16.29 -3.68 8.54
N ILE A 125 -17.26 -4.04 7.70
CA ILE A 125 -17.04 -4.74 6.43
C ILE A 125 -17.59 -3.83 5.33
N LYS A 126 -16.90 -3.73 4.20
CA LYS A 126 -17.38 -3.03 3.00
C LYS A 126 -17.19 -3.95 1.80
N ASP A 127 -18.29 -4.35 1.18
CA ASP A 127 -18.29 -5.24 0.03
C ASP A 127 -18.38 -4.45 -1.28
N TYR A 128 -17.23 -3.94 -1.74
CA TYR A 128 -17.18 -3.23 -3.02
C TYR A 128 -17.21 -4.17 -4.23
N ILE A 129 -17.24 -5.50 -4.03
CA ILE A 129 -17.49 -6.45 -5.14
C ILE A 129 -18.99 -6.44 -5.46
N LYS A 130 -19.83 -6.50 -4.43
CA LYS A 130 -21.29 -6.38 -4.56
C LYS A 130 -21.74 -4.94 -4.84
N GLU A 131 -21.20 -3.96 -4.12
CA GLU A 131 -21.61 -2.54 -4.17
C GLU A 131 -20.38 -1.66 -4.49
N PRO A 132 -19.97 -1.55 -5.78
CA PRO A 132 -18.75 -0.86 -6.19
C PRO A 132 -18.79 0.64 -5.90
N GLU A 133 -17.62 1.26 -5.70
CA GLU A 133 -17.54 2.72 -5.64
C GLU A 133 -17.87 3.37 -7.00
N SER A 134 -18.18 4.67 -7.00
CA SER A 134 -18.57 5.42 -8.21
C SER A 134 -17.53 5.37 -9.34
N SER A 135 -16.25 5.26 -8.97
CA SER A 135 -15.07 5.07 -9.83
C SER A 135 -14.97 3.68 -10.48
N GLY A 136 -15.79 2.72 -10.07
CA GLY A 136 -15.69 1.31 -10.46
C GLY A 136 -14.73 0.49 -9.60
N TYR A 137 -14.24 1.01 -8.46
CA TYR A 137 -13.37 0.23 -7.57
C TYR A 137 -14.11 -0.96 -6.92
N ARG A 138 -13.43 -2.12 -6.88
CA ARG A 138 -13.94 -3.39 -6.35
C ARG A 138 -12.89 -4.11 -5.49
N SER A 139 -13.31 -4.56 -4.31
CA SER A 139 -12.60 -5.44 -3.36
C SER A 139 -13.49 -5.65 -2.14
N LEU A 140 -13.37 -6.77 -1.43
CA LEU A 140 -13.98 -6.96 -0.12
C LEU A 140 -13.03 -6.44 0.96
N HIS A 141 -13.45 -5.40 1.69
CA HIS A 141 -12.68 -4.80 2.79
C HIS A 141 -13.22 -5.26 4.14
N VAL A 142 -12.33 -5.75 5.01
CA VAL A 142 -12.64 -6.08 6.40
C VAL A 142 -11.74 -5.25 7.31
N ILE A 143 -12.34 -4.35 8.09
CA ILE A 143 -11.61 -3.56 9.09
C ILE A 143 -11.60 -4.35 10.40
N ILE A 144 -10.44 -4.93 10.69
CA ILE A 144 -10.19 -5.84 11.80
C ILE A 144 -9.71 -5.03 13.01
N ASN A 145 -10.21 -5.39 14.19
CA ASN A 145 -9.72 -4.95 15.49
C ASN A 145 -8.89 -6.09 16.10
N GLN A 146 -7.58 -6.08 15.90
CA GLN A 146 -6.69 -7.04 16.56
C GLN A 146 -6.51 -6.64 18.02
N LEU A 147 -6.77 -7.56 18.94
CA LEU A 147 -6.50 -7.35 20.37
C LEU A 147 -5.02 -7.62 20.66
N CYS A 148 -4.36 -6.70 21.35
CA CYS A 148 -3.06 -6.90 21.97
C CYS A 148 -3.08 -6.35 23.39
N SER A 149 -2.65 -7.16 24.36
CA SER A 149 -2.35 -6.68 25.70
C SER A 149 -0.94 -6.08 25.71
N TYR A 150 -0.83 -4.84 26.19
CA TYR A 150 0.44 -4.20 26.48
C TYR A 150 0.46 -3.90 27.97
N GLU A 151 1.42 -4.48 28.68
CA GLU A 151 1.51 -4.40 30.15
C GLU A 151 0.18 -4.86 30.77
N GLU A 152 -0.60 -3.97 31.39
CA GLU A 152 -1.86 -4.27 32.07
C GLU A 152 -3.12 -3.83 31.28
N GLU A 153 -2.96 -3.16 30.13
CA GLU A 153 -4.08 -2.69 29.32
C GLU A 153 -4.26 -3.50 28.03
N SER A 154 -5.45 -4.06 27.84
CA SER A 154 -5.86 -4.66 26.56
C SER A 154 -6.29 -3.56 25.58
N ARG A 155 -5.59 -3.45 24.44
CA ARG A 155 -5.84 -2.42 23.42
C ARG A 155 -6.11 -3.05 22.06
N THR A 156 -7.11 -2.52 21.36
CA THR A 156 -7.45 -2.93 19.98
C THR A 156 -6.75 -2.05 18.95
N TYR A 157 -6.13 -2.67 17.96
CA TYR A 157 -5.44 -2.01 16.85
C TYR A 157 -6.16 -2.32 15.53
N ARG A 158 -6.21 -1.33 14.63
CA ARG A 158 -6.94 -1.47 13.37
C ARG A 158 -6.03 -1.99 12.27
N ILE A 159 -6.54 -2.96 11.52
CA ILE A 159 -5.90 -3.53 10.34
C ILE A 159 -6.95 -3.58 9.24
N GLU A 160 -6.63 -3.04 8.06
CA GLU A 160 -7.47 -3.20 6.88
C GLU A 160 -7.05 -4.46 6.12
N LEU A 161 -7.94 -5.45 6.02
CA LEU A 161 -7.77 -6.58 5.10
C LEU A 161 -8.54 -6.30 3.80
N GLN A 162 -7.83 -6.32 2.67
CA GLN A 162 -8.41 -6.20 1.33
C GLN A 162 -8.35 -7.55 0.61
N ILE A 163 -9.48 -8.21 0.39
CA ILE A 163 -9.57 -9.45 -0.39
C ILE A 163 -10.10 -9.10 -1.79
N ARG A 164 -9.46 -9.60 -2.84
CA ARG A 164 -9.77 -9.29 -4.24
C ARG A 164 -9.36 -10.42 -5.19
N THR A 165 -9.92 -10.43 -6.40
CA THR A 165 -9.42 -11.30 -7.47
C THR A 165 -8.17 -10.71 -8.14
N ARG A 166 -7.49 -11.52 -8.98
CA ARG A 166 -6.43 -11.06 -9.91
C ARG A 166 -6.90 -9.93 -10.82
N LEU A 167 -8.05 -10.08 -11.49
CA LEU A 167 -8.59 -9.05 -12.40
C LEU A 167 -8.89 -7.74 -11.68
N GLN A 168 -9.50 -7.82 -10.49
CA GLN A 168 -9.71 -6.65 -9.61
C GLN A 168 -8.38 -6.05 -9.12
N HIS A 169 -7.32 -6.86 -8.97
CA HIS A 169 -5.98 -6.34 -8.70
C HIS A 169 -5.41 -5.57 -9.89
N TYR A 170 -5.35 -6.16 -11.08
CA TYR A 170 -4.79 -5.55 -12.28
C TYR A 170 -5.50 -4.23 -12.62
N TRP A 171 -6.85 -4.21 -12.57
CA TRP A 171 -7.64 -2.98 -12.69
C TRP A 171 -7.19 -1.91 -11.69
N SER A 172 -7.01 -2.29 -10.43
CA SER A 172 -6.57 -1.36 -9.38
C SER A 172 -5.18 -0.80 -9.66
N THR A 173 -4.26 -1.61 -10.22
CA THR A 173 -2.90 -1.17 -10.53
C THR A 173 -2.87 -0.26 -11.76
N ALA A 174 -3.63 -0.57 -12.82
CA ALA A 174 -3.74 0.28 -14.01
C ALA A 174 -4.36 1.65 -13.70
N VAL A 175 -5.37 1.71 -12.82
CA VAL A 175 -5.95 2.97 -12.34
C VAL A 175 -4.95 3.79 -11.49
N GLU A 176 -4.08 3.12 -10.72
CA GLU A 176 -2.99 3.78 -10.00
C GLU A 176 -1.95 4.35 -10.98
N ALA A 177 -1.53 3.57 -11.97
CA ALA A 177 -0.56 4.00 -12.99
C ALA A 177 -1.06 5.20 -13.80
N MET A 178 -2.29 5.15 -14.32
CA MET A 178 -2.90 6.27 -15.05
C MET A 178 -3.07 7.51 -14.16
N GLY A 179 -3.35 7.32 -12.86
CA GLY A 179 -3.38 8.41 -11.89
C GLY A 179 -2.03 9.04 -11.60
N GLU A 180 -0.94 8.26 -11.69
CA GLU A 180 0.44 8.77 -11.59
C GLU A 180 0.84 9.56 -12.86
N ILE A 181 0.37 9.18 -14.06
CA ILE A 181 0.54 9.94 -15.32
C ILE A 181 -0.18 11.30 -15.26
N ASP A 182 -1.49 11.27 -15.00
CA ASP A 182 -2.34 12.47 -15.05
C ASP A 182 -2.23 13.36 -13.81
N GLY A 183 -1.57 12.88 -12.73
CA GLY A 183 -1.53 13.55 -11.42
C GLY A 183 -2.86 13.51 -10.66
N VAL A 184 -3.72 12.53 -10.93
CA VAL A 184 -5.13 12.46 -10.51
C VAL A 184 -5.44 11.18 -9.74
N GLU A 185 -6.06 11.28 -8.57
CA GLU A 185 -6.51 10.10 -7.81
C GLU A 185 -7.83 9.54 -8.36
N TYR A 186 -7.78 8.84 -9.50
CA TYR A 186 -8.95 8.30 -10.21
C TYR A 186 -9.88 7.39 -9.39
N LYS A 187 -9.38 6.77 -8.32
CA LYS A 187 -10.19 5.94 -7.40
C LYS A 187 -11.08 6.78 -6.49
N ASN A 188 -10.74 8.05 -6.25
CA ASN A 188 -11.45 8.90 -5.31
C ASN A 188 -12.91 9.11 -5.76
N PRO A 189 -13.91 8.64 -4.98
CA PRO A 189 -15.32 8.77 -5.38
C PRO A 189 -15.80 10.23 -5.40
N THR A 190 -15.08 11.16 -4.78
CA THR A 190 -15.37 12.61 -4.81
C THR A 190 -14.64 13.35 -5.94
N LEU A 191 -14.01 12.64 -6.89
CA LEU A 191 -13.47 13.25 -8.12
C LEU A 191 -14.63 13.61 -9.06
N SER A 192 -15.43 14.60 -8.66
CA SER A 192 -16.53 15.13 -9.45
C SER A 192 -16.02 15.87 -10.67
N ALA A 193 -16.74 15.74 -11.79
CA ALA A 193 -16.34 16.28 -13.09
C ALA A 193 -16.43 17.81 -13.24
N CYS A 194 -16.43 18.56 -12.12
CA CYS A 194 -16.63 20.01 -12.06
C CYS A 194 -15.42 20.82 -12.53
N ASP A 195 -14.19 20.29 -12.43
CA ASP A 195 -12.96 20.92 -12.93
C ASP A 195 -12.30 20.12 -14.08
N ASN A 196 -12.94 19.04 -14.54
CA ASN A 196 -12.24 17.99 -15.29
C ASN A 196 -12.24 18.19 -16.82
N THR A 197 -11.03 18.09 -17.39
CA THR A 197 -10.74 18.00 -18.83
C THR A 197 -11.45 16.84 -19.50
N HIS A 198 -11.46 16.82 -20.84
CA HIS A 198 -11.99 15.71 -21.64
C HIS A 198 -11.31 14.38 -21.24
N ARG A 199 -9.97 14.39 -21.15
CA ARG A 199 -9.13 13.26 -20.76
C ARG A 199 -9.58 12.58 -19.46
N ILE A 200 -9.74 13.33 -18.38
CA ILE A 200 -10.13 12.77 -17.07
C ILE A 200 -11.52 12.11 -17.13
N LYS A 201 -12.46 12.68 -17.92
CA LYS A 201 -13.79 12.10 -18.13
C LYS A 201 -13.71 10.79 -18.93
N SER A 202 -12.86 10.73 -19.95
CA SER A 202 -12.62 9.51 -20.73
C SER A 202 -11.96 8.42 -19.87
N CYS A 203 -10.93 8.74 -19.07
CA CYS A 203 -10.31 7.81 -18.11
C CYS A 203 -11.32 7.25 -17.10
N LEU A 204 -12.11 8.11 -16.44
CA LEU A 204 -13.16 7.68 -15.50
C LEU A 204 -14.19 6.77 -16.15
N LYS A 205 -14.61 7.07 -17.40
CA LYS A 205 -15.55 6.22 -18.14
C LYS A 205 -14.92 4.89 -18.55
N PHE A 206 -13.69 4.92 -19.08
CA PHE A 206 -12.94 3.75 -19.50
C PHE A 206 -12.79 2.74 -18.36
N PHE A 207 -12.20 3.16 -17.24
CA PHE A 207 -11.99 2.26 -16.10
C PHE A 207 -13.31 1.74 -15.52
N LYS A 208 -14.38 2.55 -15.51
CA LYS A 208 -15.70 2.08 -15.12
C LYS A 208 -16.25 1.00 -16.05
N LEU A 209 -16.07 1.13 -17.37
CA LEU A 209 -16.44 0.08 -18.33
C LEU A 209 -15.62 -1.20 -18.14
N ILE A 210 -14.30 -1.10 -17.91
CA ILE A 210 -13.47 -2.28 -17.63
C ILE A 210 -13.88 -2.95 -16.31
N SER A 211 -14.28 -2.19 -15.29
CA SER A 211 -14.78 -2.76 -14.02
C SER A 211 -16.07 -3.57 -14.21
N GLU A 212 -16.98 -3.13 -15.09
CA GLU A 212 -18.16 -3.91 -15.47
C GLU A 212 -17.77 -5.16 -16.28
N LEU A 213 -16.79 -5.07 -17.19
CA LEU A 213 -16.27 -6.22 -17.96
C LEU A 213 -15.64 -7.28 -17.04
N VAL A 214 -14.91 -6.87 -16.00
CA VAL A 214 -14.35 -7.76 -14.97
C VAL A 214 -15.48 -8.54 -14.28
N ILE A 215 -16.55 -7.87 -13.82
CA ILE A 215 -17.69 -8.55 -13.21
C ILE A 215 -18.44 -9.45 -14.20
N ALA A 216 -18.62 -9.00 -15.44
CA ALA A 216 -19.26 -9.80 -16.48
C ALA A 216 -18.50 -11.12 -16.73
N ARG A 217 -17.17 -11.09 -16.74
CA ARG A 217 -16.35 -12.31 -16.86
C ARG A 217 -16.33 -13.15 -15.57
N GLU A 218 -16.10 -12.53 -14.40
CA GLU A 218 -16.05 -13.23 -13.10
C GLU A 218 -17.35 -13.96 -12.75
N TYR A 219 -18.50 -13.41 -13.16
CA TYR A 219 -19.83 -13.98 -12.90
C TYR A 219 -20.48 -14.62 -14.13
N LYS A 220 -19.78 -14.78 -15.26
CA LYS A 220 -20.32 -15.33 -16.53
C LYS A 220 -21.65 -14.67 -16.92
N ASN A 221 -21.66 -13.34 -16.97
CA ASN A 221 -22.80 -12.45 -17.19
C ASN A 221 -23.94 -12.47 -16.14
N SER A 222 -23.94 -13.36 -15.15
CA SER A 222 -25.08 -13.51 -14.21
C SER A 222 -25.33 -12.33 -13.25
N LYS A 223 -24.41 -11.36 -13.15
CA LYS A 223 -24.52 -10.18 -12.28
C LYS A 223 -24.18 -8.84 -12.95
N SER A 224 -23.93 -8.82 -14.26
CA SER A 224 -23.63 -7.58 -14.98
C SER A 224 -24.92 -6.92 -15.49
N ASN A 225 -25.03 -5.60 -15.36
CA ASN A 225 -26.15 -4.84 -15.95
C ASN A 225 -26.01 -4.62 -17.47
N LYS A 226 -24.84 -4.97 -18.04
CA LYS A 226 -24.55 -4.91 -19.49
C LYS A 226 -23.97 -6.24 -19.96
N THR A 227 -24.30 -6.64 -21.18
CA THR A 227 -23.64 -7.81 -21.80
C THR A 227 -22.20 -7.46 -22.20
N ILE A 228 -21.33 -8.46 -22.34
CA ILE A 228 -19.93 -8.26 -22.75
C ILE A 228 -19.86 -7.57 -24.12
N GLU A 229 -20.73 -7.95 -25.05
CA GLU A 229 -20.82 -7.38 -26.39
C GLU A 229 -21.16 -5.88 -26.35
N SER A 230 -22.09 -5.48 -25.47
CA SER A 230 -22.43 -4.07 -25.26
C SER A 230 -21.30 -3.27 -24.61
N ILE A 231 -20.49 -3.88 -23.75
CA ILE A 231 -19.33 -3.21 -23.14
C ILE A 231 -18.22 -3.07 -24.17
N ASN A 232 -17.90 -4.14 -24.90
CA ASN A 232 -16.87 -4.15 -25.94
C ASN A 232 -17.18 -3.14 -27.05
N ALA A 233 -18.45 -3.02 -27.48
CA ALA A 233 -18.88 -2.00 -28.44
C ALA A 233 -18.74 -0.56 -27.92
N GLU A 234 -18.84 -0.31 -26.61
CA GLU A 234 -18.49 1.00 -26.06
C GLU A 234 -16.97 1.22 -25.99
N LEU A 235 -16.18 0.15 -25.80
CA LEU A 235 -14.72 0.20 -25.68
C LEU A 235 -13.97 0.48 -26.99
N GLU A 236 -14.62 0.32 -28.16
CA GLU A 236 -14.04 0.65 -29.48
C GLU A 236 -13.94 2.15 -29.80
N LYS A 237 -14.27 3.03 -28.85
CA LYS A 237 -14.20 4.49 -29.06
C LYS A 237 -12.74 4.96 -29.12
N PRO A 238 -12.36 5.87 -30.04
CA PRO A 238 -10.98 6.32 -30.22
C PRO A 238 -10.30 6.80 -28.92
N ASP A 239 -11.03 7.57 -28.10
CA ASP A 239 -10.58 8.10 -26.80
C ASP A 239 -10.06 7.05 -25.81
N PHE A 240 -10.37 5.77 -26.03
CA PHE A 240 -9.93 4.67 -25.16
C PHE A 240 -8.67 3.97 -25.69
N ARG A 241 -8.28 4.18 -26.95
CA ARG A 241 -7.02 3.67 -27.50
C ARG A 241 -5.83 4.45 -26.94
N GLU A 242 -5.94 5.78 -26.88
CA GLU A 242 -4.95 6.66 -26.21
C GLU A 242 -4.65 6.19 -24.78
N ILE A 243 -5.68 5.80 -24.00
CA ILE A 243 -5.53 5.32 -22.62
C ILE A 243 -4.76 3.98 -22.56
N ILE A 244 -4.97 3.09 -23.53
CA ILE A 244 -4.20 1.84 -23.64
C ILE A 244 -2.76 2.14 -24.07
N GLU A 245 -2.55 2.99 -25.06
CA GLU A 245 -1.23 3.42 -25.52
C GLU A 245 -0.40 4.01 -24.37
N ASP A 246 -0.97 4.90 -23.56
CA ASP A 246 -0.32 5.45 -22.37
C ASP A 246 0.02 4.35 -21.33
N LEU A 247 -0.88 3.39 -21.10
CA LEU A 247 -0.60 2.26 -20.19
C LEU A 247 0.49 1.34 -20.72
N THR A 248 0.55 1.11 -22.04
CA THR A 248 1.63 0.36 -22.71
C THR A 248 2.96 1.08 -22.54
N LEU A 249 3.00 2.41 -22.73
CA LEU A 249 4.19 3.22 -22.49
C LEU A 249 4.65 3.15 -21.02
N VAL A 250 3.72 3.09 -20.04
CA VAL A 250 4.08 2.84 -18.65
C VAL A 250 4.63 1.42 -18.46
N GLN A 251 4.00 0.39 -19.02
CA GLN A 251 4.50 -0.99 -18.96
C GLN A 251 5.94 -1.11 -19.49
N GLU A 252 6.22 -0.52 -20.65
CA GLU A 252 7.52 -0.57 -21.34
C GLU A 252 8.60 0.29 -20.65
N SER A 253 8.24 1.48 -20.15
CA SER A 253 9.19 2.38 -19.46
C SER A 253 9.65 1.84 -18.10
N ILE A 254 8.86 0.98 -17.46
CA ILE A 254 9.24 0.30 -16.21
C ILE A 254 10.18 -0.89 -16.51
N SER A 255 11.42 -0.56 -16.87
CA SER A 255 12.52 -1.53 -17.01
C SER A 255 13.02 -1.99 -15.64
N ILE A 256 12.30 -2.93 -15.02
CA ILE A 256 12.62 -3.47 -13.69
C ILE A 256 13.95 -4.23 -13.70
N LYS A 257 15.00 -3.60 -13.17
CA LYS A 257 16.19 -4.35 -12.74
C LYS A 257 15.87 -5.08 -11.44
N ILE A 258 15.94 -6.40 -11.47
CA ILE A 258 15.70 -7.25 -10.30
C ILE A 258 17.05 -7.54 -9.63
N HIS A 259 17.19 -7.14 -8.37
CA HIS A 259 18.35 -7.45 -7.55
C HIS A 259 17.96 -8.45 -6.45
N GLY A 260 18.42 -9.70 -6.56
CA GLY A 260 18.11 -10.80 -5.66
C GLY A 260 17.82 -12.11 -6.40
N SER A 261 17.48 -13.17 -5.67
CA SER A 261 17.03 -14.45 -6.24
C SER A 261 15.68 -14.89 -5.68
N PHE A 262 14.83 -15.41 -6.57
CA PHE A 262 13.55 -16.01 -6.26
C PHE A 262 13.71 -17.51 -5.96
N ASP A 263 14.34 -17.85 -4.83
CA ASP A 263 14.53 -19.26 -4.43
C ASP A 263 13.28 -19.83 -3.72
N ILE A 264 12.34 -20.30 -4.54
CA ILE A 264 10.99 -20.73 -4.12
C ILE A 264 10.97 -22.05 -3.34
N ASN A 265 12.06 -22.82 -3.33
CA ASN A 265 12.07 -24.16 -2.74
C ASN A 265 11.76 -24.13 -1.23
N GLU A 266 12.35 -23.19 -0.51
CA GLU A 266 12.11 -22.97 0.92
C GLU A 266 11.57 -21.56 1.23
N LYS A 267 11.88 -20.57 0.38
CA LYS A 267 11.51 -19.17 0.63
C LYS A 267 10.14 -18.88 0.04
N ARG A 268 9.27 -18.31 0.87
CA ARG A 268 7.89 -17.93 0.50
C ARG A 268 7.54 -16.50 0.85
N LEU A 269 8.45 -15.79 1.52
CA LEU A 269 8.31 -14.40 1.89
C LEU A 269 9.31 -13.56 1.11
N TYR A 270 8.84 -12.45 0.54
CA TYR A 270 9.61 -11.59 -0.35
C TYR A 270 9.36 -10.13 0.03
N LEU A 271 10.41 -9.46 0.51
CA LEU A 271 10.42 -8.01 0.66
C LEU A 271 10.75 -7.39 -0.69
N LEU A 272 9.77 -6.69 -1.25
CA LEU A 272 9.89 -5.94 -2.49
C LEU A 272 10.15 -4.46 -2.17
N GLU A 273 11.26 -3.91 -2.65
CA GLU A 273 11.58 -2.48 -2.57
C GLU A 273 11.76 -1.89 -3.98
N PHE A 274 10.73 -1.19 -4.48
CA PHE A 274 10.76 -0.52 -5.79
C PHE A 274 11.12 0.96 -5.66
N SER A 275 12.24 1.37 -6.24
CA SER A 275 12.67 2.77 -6.30
C SER A 275 12.06 3.48 -7.51
N ARG A 276 11.14 4.44 -7.31
CA ARG A 276 10.58 5.21 -8.44
C ARG A 276 11.60 6.12 -9.13
N GLU A 277 12.62 6.58 -8.41
CA GLU A 277 13.69 7.42 -8.99
C GLU A 277 14.63 6.63 -9.91
N THR A 278 14.89 5.35 -9.62
CA THR A 278 15.86 4.52 -10.38
C THR A 278 15.21 3.40 -11.20
N GLN A 279 13.89 3.18 -11.06
CA GLN A 279 13.12 2.08 -11.66
C GLN A 279 13.65 0.66 -11.29
N GLU A 280 14.35 0.56 -10.16
CA GLU A 280 14.95 -0.69 -9.68
C GLU A 280 14.05 -1.36 -8.64
N LEU A 281 13.92 -2.69 -8.71
CA LEU A 281 13.21 -3.53 -7.73
C LEU A 281 14.23 -4.43 -7.02
N ASN A 282 14.52 -4.11 -5.76
CA ASN A 282 15.28 -5.01 -4.91
C ASN A 282 14.32 -6.06 -4.32
N VAL A 283 14.77 -7.32 -4.31
CA VAL A 283 14.01 -8.47 -3.82
C VAL A 283 14.83 -9.20 -2.78
N TYR A 284 14.38 -9.15 -1.53
CA TYR A 284 14.97 -9.91 -0.43
C TYR A 284 14.05 -11.08 -0.08
N SER A 285 14.59 -12.30 -0.06
CA SER A 285 13.81 -13.52 0.07
C SER A 285 14.08 -14.24 1.40
N TYR A 286 13.00 -14.62 2.09
CA TYR A 286 12.98 -15.20 3.44
C TYR A 286 12.14 -16.49 3.46
N THR A 287 12.54 -17.44 4.30
CA THR A 287 11.71 -18.60 4.65
C THR A 287 10.56 -18.18 5.57
N ILE A 288 9.52 -19.01 5.68
CA ILE A 288 8.28 -18.62 6.38
C ILE A 288 8.47 -18.51 7.91
N ASP A 289 9.40 -19.25 8.48
CA ASP A 289 9.82 -19.16 9.88
C ASP A 289 10.43 -17.79 10.21
N LEU A 290 11.14 -17.17 9.26
CA LEU A 290 11.72 -15.83 9.38
C LEU A 290 10.71 -14.69 9.14
N THR A 291 9.40 -14.94 9.34
CA THR A 291 8.35 -13.90 9.22
C THR A 291 8.62 -12.69 10.13
N ASP A 292 9.17 -12.90 11.32
CA ASP A 292 9.47 -11.80 12.25
C ASP A 292 10.57 -10.88 11.71
N GLU A 293 11.66 -11.46 11.19
CA GLU A 293 12.79 -10.73 10.60
C GLU A 293 12.37 -9.99 9.33
N ALA A 294 11.63 -10.64 8.44
CA ALA A 294 11.14 -10.03 7.19
C ALA A 294 10.23 -8.81 7.45
N ILE A 295 9.46 -8.83 8.54
CA ILE A 295 8.64 -7.68 8.97
C ILE A 295 9.52 -6.60 9.62
N GLU A 296 10.52 -6.99 10.41
CA GLU A 296 11.46 -6.06 11.03
C GLU A 296 12.27 -5.29 9.98
N ASP A 297 12.84 -5.96 8.97
CA ASP A 297 13.56 -5.33 7.86
C ASP A 297 12.66 -4.41 7.03
N TYR A 298 11.42 -4.85 6.76
CA TYR A 298 10.39 -4.04 6.11
C TYR A 298 10.09 -2.74 6.89
N ASN A 299 10.07 -2.76 8.23
CA ASN A 299 9.78 -1.59 9.06
C ASN A 299 11.03 -0.73 9.37
N ASN A 300 12.21 -1.34 9.46
CA ASN A 300 13.47 -0.64 9.78
C ASN A 300 14.04 0.11 8.57
N SER A 301 13.82 -0.38 7.35
CA SER A 301 14.24 0.26 6.10
C SER A 301 13.60 1.63 5.84
N GLU A 302 12.44 1.94 6.46
CA GLU A 302 11.86 3.30 6.50
C GLU A 302 12.63 4.26 7.44
N ASN A 303 13.17 3.73 8.55
CA ASN A 303 13.80 4.53 9.60
C ASN A 303 15.25 4.92 9.29
N ASN A 304 15.78 4.52 8.12
CA ASN A 304 17.13 4.87 7.65
C ASN A 304 17.30 6.33 7.20
N ILE A 305 16.45 7.25 7.66
CA ILE A 305 16.88 8.61 7.93
C ILE A 305 17.82 8.53 9.15
N ARG A 306 19.14 8.53 8.90
CA ARG A 306 20.16 8.64 9.96
C ARG A 306 19.99 9.95 10.73
N TYR A 307 19.13 9.95 11.74
CA TYR A 307 19.21 10.91 12.84
C TYR A 307 20.55 10.67 13.54
N LYS A 308 21.58 11.45 13.17
CA LYS A 308 22.85 11.53 13.91
C LYS A 308 22.56 12.08 15.31
N LYS A 309 22.15 11.19 16.22
CA LYS A 309 21.90 11.55 17.62
C LYS A 309 23.24 11.84 18.26
N LYS A 310 23.42 13.09 18.66
CA LYS A 310 24.64 13.65 19.23
C LYS A 310 24.86 13.11 20.66
N TYR A 311 25.42 11.90 20.77
CA TYR A 311 25.98 11.36 22.01
C TYR A 311 27.31 10.70 21.67
N GLY A 312 28.39 11.18 22.27
CA GLY A 312 29.75 10.76 21.94
C GLY A 312 30.35 9.80 22.97
N VAL A 313 31.22 8.92 22.48
CA VAL A 313 32.38 8.38 23.21
C VAL A 313 33.56 8.38 22.21
N ASN A 314 34.77 8.64 22.72
CA ASN A 314 36.00 8.84 21.94
C ASN A 314 36.81 7.54 21.74
N ASN A 315 37.98 7.72 21.10
CA ASN A 315 39.15 6.82 20.96
C ASN A 315 39.11 5.98 19.66
N ASP A 316 40.13 5.91 18.81
CA ASP A 316 41.38 6.69 18.61
C ASP A 316 41.85 6.41 17.15
N ALA A 317 42.77 7.13 16.49
CA ALA A 317 43.59 8.29 16.88
C ALA A 317 43.39 9.44 15.85
N SER A 318 44.33 10.25 15.33
CA SER A 318 45.80 10.39 15.38
C SER A 318 46.18 11.86 15.20
N GLN A 319 47.35 12.27 15.71
CA GLN A 319 47.77 13.68 15.77
C GLN A 319 48.13 14.29 14.41
N LYS A 320 47.71 15.55 14.19
CA LYS A 320 48.64 16.64 13.83
C LYS A 320 48.03 18.01 14.16
N LYS A 321 48.88 18.90 14.67
CA LYS A 321 48.54 20.29 15.01
C LYS A 321 48.48 21.11 13.71
N ASP A 322 47.58 22.08 13.66
CA ASP A 322 48.02 23.46 13.50
C ASP A 322 47.02 24.47 14.07
N LYS A 323 47.55 25.60 14.56
CA LYS A 323 46.76 26.75 15.03
C LYS A 323 46.83 27.84 13.99
N ASN A 324 45.69 28.39 13.58
CA ASN A 324 45.55 29.83 13.33
C ASN A 324 44.08 30.25 13.38
N GLN A 325 43.79 31.35 14.07
CA GLN A 325 42.48 32.01 14.08
C GLN A 325 42.34 32.92 12.86
N LYS A 326 41.13 32.97 12.29
CA LYS A 326 40.46 34.25 11.97
C LYS A 326 38.98 34.03 11.65
N ASP A 327 38.19 35.06 11.90
CA ASP A 327 36.74 35.03 11.80
C ASP A 327 36.24 34.75 10.38
N SER A 328 35.26 33.86 10.28
CA SER A 328 34.22 33.97 9.26
C SER A 328 32.90 33.46 9.84
N SER A 329 31.81 34.15 9.55
CA SER A 329 30.48 33.81 10.02
C SER A 329 30.02 32.47 9.42
N ILE A 330 30.04 31.41 10.23
CA ILE A 330 29.45 30.12 9.84
C ILE A 330 27.93 30.26 9.88
N THR A 331 27.35 30.73 8.78
CA THR A 331 25.98 30.40 8.43
C THR A 331 25.91 28.88 8.25
N ASN A 332 25.37 28.18 9.25
CA ASN A 332 25.00 26.79 9.12
C ASN A 332 23.83 26.69 8.12
N SER A 333 24.17 26.67 6.83
CA SER A 333 23.28 26.20 5.78
C SER A 333 23.00 24.73 6.04
N ILE A 334 21.92 24.46 6.77
CA ILE A 334 21.36 23.13 6.86
C ILE A 334 20.80 22.80 5.47
N THR A 335 21.65 22.29 4.59
CA THR A 335 21.23 21.63 3.36
C THR A 335 20.55 20.34 3.77
N VAL A 336 19.27 20.43 4.17
CA VAL A 336 18.40 19.28 4.28
C VAL A 336 18.30 18.73 2.86
N ASN A 337 19.05 17.68 2.58
CA ASN A 337 18.99 17.01 1.28
C ASN A 337 17.71 16.17 1.28
N THR A 338 16.58 16.85 1.04
CA THR A 338 15.19 16.38 1.19
C THR A 338 14.77 15.34 0.15
N LYS A 339 15.71 14.74 -0.60
CA LYS A 339 15.45 13.54 -1.39
C LYS A 339 15.36 12.31 -0.48
N VAL A 340 14.25 12.23 0.26
CA VAL A 340 13.71 10.95 0.70
C VAL A 340 13.41 10.17 -0.57
N ARG A 341 14.13 9.07 -0.80
CA ARG A 341 13.90 8.20 -1.97
C ARG A 341 12.48 7.65 -1.87
N ASP A 342 11.65 7.87 -2.88
CA ASP A 342 10.30 7.26 -2.93
C ASP A 342 10.42 5.76 -3.25
N ILE A 343 10.67 4.99 -2.19
CA ILE A 343 10.84 3.55 -2.24
C ILE A 343 9.50 2.89 -1.87
N ASN A 344 8.87 2.27 -2.86
CA ASN A 344 7.68 1.47 -2.70
C ASN A 344 7.98 0.10 -2.09
N ARG A 345 7.69 -0.02 -0.80
CA ARG A 345 7.88 -1.25 -0.01
C ARG A 345 6.60 -2.04 0.20
N VAL A 346 6.71 -3.36 0.13
CA VAL A 346 5.69 -4.33 0.57
C VAL A 346 6.34 -5.68 0.86
N LEU A 347 5.85 -6.38 1.88
CA LEU A 347 6.19 -7.77 2.14
C LEU A 347 5.12 -8.66 1.50
N VAL A 348 5.55 -9.62 0.68
CA VAL A 348 4.69 -10.51 -0.11
C VAL A 348 4.90 -11.95 0.32
N TYR A 349 3.80 -12.69 0.52
CA TYR A 349 3.80 -14.15 0.58
C TYR A 349 3.35 -14.72 -0.76
N ALA A 350 4.23 -15.47 -1.41
CA ALA A 350 4.03 -16.11 -2.70
C ALA A 350 4.64 -17.51 -2.70
N LYS A 351 4.01 -18.45 -3.40
CA LYS A 351 4.41 -19.87 -3.50
C LYS A 351 5.11 -20.21 -4.82
N ASN A 352 5.12 -19.30 -5.80
CA ASN A 352 5.83 -19.46 -7.07
C ASN A 352 6.18 -18.09 -7.70
N ASN A 353 6.94 -18.10 -8.80
CA ASN A 353 7.41 -16.87 -9.47
C ASN A 353 6.25 -16.05 -10.05
N GLU A 354 5.27 -16.71 -10.66
CA GLU A 354 4.10 -16.07 -11.28
C GLU A 354 3.28 -15.26 -10.26
N GLN A 355 3.05 -15.84 -9.08
CA GLN A 355 2.41 -15.18 -7.93
C GLN A 355 3.19 -13.97 -7.41
N LEU A 356 4.51 -13.96 -7.58
CA LEU A 356 5.35 -12.83 -7.17
C LEU A 356 5.39 -11.73 -8.24
N TYR A 357 5.25 -12.09 -9.52
CA TYR A 357 5.03 -11.12 -10.59
C TYR A 357 3.63 -10.48 -10.51
N ASP A 358 2.61 -11.23 -10.09
CA ASP A 358 1.26 -10.73 -9.76
C ASP A 358 1.24 -9.72 -8.60
N ALA A 359 2.29 -9.67 -7.78
CA ALA A 359 2.32 -8.83 -6.59
C ALA A 359 2.78 -7.40 -6.92
N TYR A 360 1.98 -6.41 -6.50
CA TYR A 360 2.43 -5.03 -6.34
C TYR A 360 3.77 -4.97 -5.55
N PRO A 361 4.72 -4.05 -5.84
CA PRO A 361 4.68 -2.98 -6.84
C PRO A 361 5.23 -3.42 -8.22
N ASN A 362 4.98 -4.64 -8.69
CA ASN A 362 5.25 -4.97 -10.09
C ASN A 362 4.20 -4.34 -11.02
N TYR A 363 4.30 -3.02 -11.18
CA TYR A 363 3.42 -2.22 -12.03
C TYR A 363 3.44 -2.73 -13.48
N SER A 364 4.62 -2.98 -14.07
CA SER A 364 4.74 -3.45 -15.46
C SER A 364 3.93 -4.73 -15.74
N TYR A 365 4.12 -5.79 -14.94
CA TYR A 365 3.40 -7.05 -15.16
C TYR A 365 1.89 -6.92 -14.96
N ALA A 366 1.45 -6.24 -13.90
CA ALA A 366 0.03 -6.06 -13.61
C ALA A 366 -0.67 -5.15 -14.65
N ILE A 367 0.05 -4.19 -15.24
CA ILE A 367 -0.45 -3.36 -16.35
C ILE A 367 -0.50 -4.19 -17.64
N GLY A 368 0.53 -4.99 -17.94
CA GLY A 368 0.50 -5.92 -19.08
C GLY A 368 -0.68 -6.90 -18.99
N LYS A 369 -0.94 -7.49 -17.81
CA LYS A 369 -2.12 -8.34 -17.59
C LYS A 369 -3.45 -7.61 -17.65
N PHE A 370 -3.48 -6.31 -17.36
CA PHE A 370 -4.64 -5.47 -17.59
C PHE A 370 -4.85 -5.24 -19.11
N ILE A 371 -3.80 -4.91 -19.86
CA ILE A 371 -3.87 -4.70 -21.31
C ILE A 371 -4.28 -6.01 -22.02
N ASP A 372 -3.61 -7.14 -21.73
CA ASP A 372 -3.98 -8.49 -22.20
C ASP A 372 -5.49 -8.74 -22.03
N PHE A 373 -6.03 -8.51 -20.83
CA PHE A 373 -7.43 -8.70 -20.50
C PHE A 373 -8.38 -7.79 -21.28
N VAL A 374 -7.97 -6.54 -21.50
CA VAL A 374 -8.75 -5.52 -22.21
C VAL A 374 -8.70 -5.71 -23.73
N GLU A 375 -7.61 -6.20 -24.30
CA GLU A 375 -7.48 -6.44 -25.74
C GLU A 375 -8.08 -7.78 -26.18
N THR A 376 -7.91 -8.84 -25.38
CA THR A 376 -8.55 -10.15 -25.63
C THR A 376 -10.03 -10.20 -25.19
N ARG A 377 -10.77 -9.07 -25.33
CA ARG A 377 -12.08 -8.83 -24.70
C ARG A 377 -13.27 -9.55 -25.35
#